data_AF-A0A914PBB8-F1
#
_entry.id   AF-A0A914PBB8-F1
#
_cell.length_a   1.000
_cell.length_b   1.000
_cell.length_c   1.000
_cell.angle_alpha   90.00
_cell.angle_beta   90.00
_cell.angle_gamma   90.00
#
_symmetry.space_group_name_H-M   'P 1'
#
loop_
_entity.id
_entity.type
_entity.pdbx_description
1 polymer ?
#
loop_
_entity_poly.entity_id
_entity_poly.type
_entity_poly.pdbx_seq_one_letter_code
_entity_poly.pdbx_strand_id
1 'polypeptide(L)'
;MLRLMFSLIKIDSHSSDQLFSSFLLSSDYFNQKRYEWQPFLMPWQIHNFKIIFKPECIRFWLKSDSTSPMKFYVTQTFIKQLKSAYSKWPVHAEDIVQEMQTSIHHYNIEGEINIPAGFGISVINNVTAEELIYAKFQGIQMNFCRVEKIYVFSGHINSLQIDNQLSKAEKRQFLHCQVNALKRGEIYCGNLFKLMPFSSDSSFSFFPAIKIEISYTPLENYDAFDPTFIIIM
;
A
#
# COMPACT_ATOMS: atom_id res chain seq x y z
N MET A 1 -12.95 -13.69 -1.67
CA MET A 1 -13.17 -13.05 -2.99
C MET A 1 -13.10 -11.54 -2.79
N LEU A 2 -12.23 -10.86 -3.52
CA LEU A 2 -12.10 -9.40 -3.53
C LEU A 2 -12.75 -8.89 -4.82
N ARG A 3 -13.53 -7.82 -4.72
CA ARG A 3 -14.14 -7.12 -5.85
C ARG A 3 -13.56 -5.73 -5.94
N LEU A 4 -13.05 -5.37 -7.11
CA LEU A 4 -12.63 -4.01 -7.44
C LEU A 4 -13.70 -3.40 -8.35
N MET A 5 -14.09 -2.16 -8.07
CA MET A 5 -15.14 -1.47 -8.80
C MET A 5 -14.63 -0.12 -9.28
N PHE A 6 -14.74 0.10 -10.59
CA PHE A 6 -14.51 1.39 -11.21
C PHE A 6 -15.86 1.93 -11.65
N SER A 7 -16.22 3.13 -11.18
CA SER A 7 -17.49 3.77 -11.48
C SER A 7 -17.28 5.21 -11.90
N LEU A 8 -18.29 5.81 -12.56
CA LEU A 8 -18.22 7.18 -13.07
C LEU A 8 -16.97 7.43 -13.96
N ILE A 9 -16.59 6.41 -14.72
CA ILE A 9 -15.42 6.44 -15.60
C ILE A 9 -15.69 7.44 -16.73
N LYS A 10 -14.85 8.47 -16.82
CA LYS A 10 -14.76 9.34 -17.99
C LYS A 10 -13.38 9.14 -18.58
N ILE A 11 -13.31 8.86 -19.88
CA ILE A 11 -12.05 8.65 -20.59
C ILE A 11 -12.02 9.65 -21.74
N ASP A 12 -11.00 10.51 -21.73
CA ASP A 12 -10.72 11.45 -22.79
C ASP A 12 -9.40 11.04 -23.47
N SER A 13 -9.47 10.74 -24.76
CA SER A 13 -8.29 10.52 -25.59
C SER A 13 -7.98 11.82 -26.32
N HIS A 14 -6.85 12.45 -25.96
CA HIS A 14 -6.38 13.67 -26.61
C HIS A 14 -5.46 13.40 -27.82
N SER A 15 -4.84 12.22 -27.88
CA SER A 15 -4.00 11.72 -28.98
C SER A 15 -3.94 10.19 -28.92
N SER A 16 -3.47 9.52 -29.98
CA SER A 16 -3.30 8.05 -30.03
C SER A 16 -2.57 7.48 -28.81
N ASP A 17 -1.63 8.27 -28.27
CA ASP A 17 -0.66 7.82 -27.28
C ASP A 17 -0.98 8.30 -25.86
N GLN A 18 -2.08 9.05 -25.67
CA GLN A 18 -2.42 9.65 -24.37
C GLN A 18 -3.86 9.34 -23.98
N LEU A 19 -3.99 8.81 -22.76
CA LEU A 19 -5.27 8.51 -22.12
C LEU A 19 -5.39 9.36 -20.85
N PHE A 20 -6.47 10.12 -20.77
CA PHE A 20 -6.87 10.83 -19.56
C PHE A 20 -8.13 10.17 -19.04
N SER A 21 -8.20 9.97 -17.74
CA SER A 21 -9.34 9.32 -17.11
C SER A 21 -9.62 9.91 -15.74
N SER A 22 -10.91 9.99 -15.43
CA SER A 22 -11.41 10.28 -14.09
C SER A 22 -12.39 9.18 -13.72
N PHE A 23 -12.28 8.64 -12.52
CA PHE A 23 -13.13 7.55 -12.06
C PHE A 23 -13.20 7.51 -10.54
N LEU A 24 -14.24 6.84 -10.04
CA LEU A 24 -14.42 6.50 -8.65
C LEU A 24 -14.02 5.04 -8.44
N LEU A 25 -12.98 4.81 -7.64
CA LEU A 25 -12.46 3.49 -7.32
C LEU A 25 -12.99 3.03 -5.95
N SER A 26 -13.58 1.85 -5.87
CA SER A 26 -13.92 1.22 -4.59
C SER A 26 -13.58 -0.27 -4.60
N SER A 27 -13.54 -0.86 -3.41
CA SER A 27 -13.34 -2.30 -3.27
C SER A 27 -14.11 -2.87 -2.11
N ASP A 28 -14.67 -4.06 -2.32
CA ASP A 28 -15.33 -4.85 -1.31
C ASP A 28 -14.72 -6.25 -1.27
N TYR A 29 -14.83 -6.91 -0.12
CA TYR A 29 -14.50 -8.32 0.00
C TYR A 29 -15.70 -9.10 0.50
N PHE A 30 -15.82 -10.35 0.06
CA PHE A 30 -16.90 -11.24 0.49
C PHE A 30 -16.55 -11.87 1.84
N ASN A 31 -17.27 -11.50 2.89
CA ASN A 31 -17.12 -12.06 4.22
C ASN A 31 -17.85 -13.41 4.31
N GLN A 32 -17.10 -14.50 4.12
CA GLN A 32 -17.61 -15.88 4.23
C GLN A 32 -18.27 -16.25 5.56
N LYS A 33 -17.98 -15.55 6.67
CA LYS A 33 -18.60 -15.86 7.97
C LYS A 33 -20.00 -15.27 8.10
N ARG A 34 -20.23 -14.12 7.48
CA ARG A 34 -21.51 -13.39 7.50
C ARG A 34 -22.28 -13.51 6.19
N TYR A 35 -21.69 -14.14 5.18
CA TYR A 35 -22.23 -14.28 3.83
C TYR A 35 -22.65 -12.93 3.21
N GLU A 36 -21.90 -11.88 3.50
CA GLU A 36 -22.18 -10.52 3.07
C GLU A 36 -20.95 -9.88 2.44
N TRP A 37 -21.18 -8.88 1.59
CA TRP A 37 -20.12 -8.00 1.09
C TRP A 37 -19.78 -6.96 2.14
N GLN A 38 -18.49 -6.79 2.42
CA GLN A 38 -18.02 -5.75 3.32
C GLN A 38 -17.02 -4.86 2.60
N PRO A 39 -17.08 -3.54 2.79
CA PRO A 39 -16.15 -2.64 2.13
C PRO A 39 -14.73 -2.84 2.65
N PHE A 40 -13.78 -2.82 1.72
CA PHE A 40 -12.35 -2.82 1.98
C PHE A 40 -11.72 -1.46 1.64
N LEU A 41 -12.08 -0.88 0.49
CA LEU A 41 -11.68 0.46 0.06
C LEU A 41 -12.95 1.28 -0.18
N MET A 42 -13.08 2.40 0.54
CA MET A 42 -14.13 3.37 0.30
C MET A 42 -14.05 3.96 -1.10
N PRO A 43 -15.18 4.37 -1.69
CA PRO A 43 -15.19 5.09 -2.94
C PRO A 43 -14.22 6.28 -2.89
N TRP A 44 -13.18 6.20 -3.71
CA TRP A 44 -12.09 7.15 -3.77
C TRP A 44 -12.06 7.77 -5.16
N GLN A 45 -12.27 9.09 -5.18
CA GLN A 45 -12.37 9.84 -6.42
C GLN A 45 -10.97 10.15 -6.96
N ILE A 46 -10.70 9.64 -8.15
CA ILE A 46 -9.50 9.95 -8.92
C ILE A 46 -9.94 10.90 -10.04
N HIS A 47 -9.48 12.15 -9.97
CA HIS A 47 -9.82 13.17 -10.95
C HIS A 47 -8.92 13.13 -12.18
N ASN A 48 -7.61 12.97 -11.95
CA ASN A 48 -6.62 13.07 -13.01
C ASN A 48 -5.78 11.81 -12.98
N PHE A 49 -6.21 10.80 -13.74
CA PHE A 49 -5.38 9.68 -14.11
C PHE A 49 -4.94 9.87 -15.56
N LYS A 50 -3.64 10.03 -15.79
CA LYS A 50 -3.06 10.19 -17.13
C LYS A 50 -2.13 9.02 -17.39
N ILE A 51 -2.27 8.39 -18.55
CA ILE A 51 -1.28 7.45 -19.08
C ILE A 51 -0.79 7.99 -20.42
N ILE A 52 0.52 7.95 -20.63
CA ILE A 52 1.16 8.17 -21.91
C ILE A 52 1.88 6.87 -22.30
N PHE A 53 1.52 6.33 -23.46
CA PHE A 53 2.17 5.19 -24.07
C PHE A 53 3.22 5.69 -25.06
N LYS A 54 4.50 5.39 -24.82
CA LYS A 54 5.59 5.57 -25.78
C LYS A 54 6.13 4.19 -26.17
N PRO A 55 6.76 4.04 -27.35
CA PRO A 55 7.20 2.74 -27.88
C PRO A 55 8.03 1.87 -26.92
N GLU A 56 8.77 2.49 -25.99
CA GLU A 56 9.59 1.78 -24.99
C GLU A 56 9.34 2.28 -23.57
N CYS A 57 8.34 3.14 -23.36
CA CYS A 57 8.12 3.76 -22.06
C CYS A 57 6.64 4.03 -21.80
N ILE A 58 6.13 3.48 -20.71
CA ILE A 58 4.81 3.79 -20.19
C ILE A 58 4.99 4.79 -19.07
N ARG A 59 4.37 5.95 -19.18
CA ARG A 59 4.33 6.94 -18.10
C ARG A 59 2.92 7.09 -17.58
N PHE A 60 2.76 7.13 -16.28
CA PHE A 60 1.47 7.48 -15.72
C PHE A 60 1.57 8.47 -14.57
N TRP A 61 0.51 9.25 -14.44
CA TRP A 61 0.31 10.20 -13.37
C TRP A 61 -1.03 9.91 -12.74
N LEU A 62 -1.04 9.74 -11.43
CA LEU A 62 -2.26 9.67 -10.65
C LEU A 62 -2.26 10.85 -9.69
N LYS A 63 -3.24 11.73 -9.85
CA LYS A 63 -3.52 12.78 -8.87
C LYS A 63 -4.94 12.62 -8.34
N SER A 64 -5.03 12.40 -7.04
CA SER A 64 -6.31 12.35 -6.34
C SER A 64 -6.79 13.74 -5.95
N ASP A 65 -8.02 13.80 -5.46
CA ASP A 65 -8.52 14.98 -4.79
C ASP A 65 -7.70 15.32 -3.52
N SER A 66 -7.67 16.61 -3.20
CA SER A 66 -7.08 17.18 -1.99
C SER A 66 -8.03 17.15 -0.79
N THR A 67 -9.33 16.96 -1.00
CA THR A 67 -10.33 16.95 0.08
C THR A 67 -10.71 15.55 0.53
N SER A 68 -10.70 14.56 -0.38
CA SER A 68 -11.11 13.18 -0.09
C SER A 68 -9.90 12.23 0.04
N PRO A 69 -9.60 11.75 1.27
CA PRO A 69 -8.54 10.76 1.45
C PRO A 69 -8.99 9.37 0.99
N MET A 70 -8.04 8.57 0.53
CA MET A 70 -8.26 7.15 0.25
C MET A 70 -8.45 6.39 1.57
N LYS A 71 -9.59 5.74 1.82
CA LYS A 71 -9.85 5.10 3.12
C LYS A 71 -9.99 3.59 2.99
N PHE A 72 -9.21 2.85 3.76
CA PHE A 72 -9.29 1.40 3.88
C PHE A 72 -9.93 0.99 5.20
N TYR A 73 -10.83 0.01 5.12
CA TYR A 73 -11.42 -0.67 6.26
C TYR A 73 -10.94 -2.12 6.28
N VAL A 74 -10.02 -2.39 7.20
CA VAL A 74 -9.38 -3.69 7.35
C VAL A 74 -10.02 -4.40 8.54
N THR A 75 -10.92 -5.33 8.26
CA THR A 75 -11.56 -6.04 9.35
C THR A 75 -10.76 -7.25 9.84
N GLN A 76 -11.02 -7.69 11.07
CA GLN A 76 -10.45 -8.94 11.59
C GLN A 76 -10.79 -10.16 10.72
N THR A 77 -12.00 -10.21 10.13
CA THR A 77 -12.38 -11.33 9.26
C THR A 77 -11.61 -11.29 7.95
N PHE A 78 -11.42 -10.11 7.38
CA PHE A 78 -10.59 -9.92 6.18
C PHE A 78 -9.17 -10.42 6.43
N ILE A 79 -8.54 -10.02 7.53
CA ILE A 79 -7.18 -10.49 7.89
C ILE A 79 -7.13 -12.02 8.02
N LYS A 80 -8.12 -12.64 8.68
CA LYS A 80 -8.17 -14.11 8.83
C LYS A 80 -8.32 -14.81 7.47
N GLN A 81 -9.17 -14.28 6.59
CA GLN A 81 -9.38 -14.82 5.25
C GLN A 81 -8.14 -14.64 4.37
N LEU A 82 -7.51 -13.47 4.42
CA LEU A 82 -6.24 -13.21 3.74
C LEU A 82 -5.16 -14.18 4.18
N LYS A 83 -5.00 -14.39 5.50
CA LYS A 83 -4.03 -15.37 6.03
C LYS A 83 -4.32 -16.78 5.53
N SER A 84 -5.59 -17.20 5.53
CA SER A 84 -5.97 -18.52 5.01
C SER A 84 -5.83 -18.63 3.49
N ALA A 85 -6.02 -17.55 2.74
CA ALA A 85 -5.81 -17.53 1.29
C ALA A 85 -4.32 -17.59 0.97
N TYR A 86 -3.52 -16.81 1.69
CA TYR A 86 -2.06 -16.80 1.59
C TYR A 86 -1.45 -18.16 1.91
N SER A 87 -1.91 -18.83 2.98
CA SER A 87 -1.42 -20.18 3.30
C SER A 87 -1.79 -21.24 2.25
N LYS A 88 -2.79 -20.97 1.41
CA LYS A 88 -3.26 -21.84 0.32
C LYS A 88 -2.73 -21.40 -1.04
N TRP A 89 -1.78 -20.47 -1.07
CA TRP A 89 -1.18 -19.93 -2.29
C TRP A 89 0.08 -20.68 -2.77
N PRO A 90 0.04 -21.98 -3.12
CA PRO A 90 1.10 -22.54 -3.96
C PRO A 90 0.57 -23.20 -5.23
N VAL A 91 1.40 -23.15 -6.28
CA VAL A 91 1.38 -23.85 -7.58
C VAL A 91 1.16 -22.96 -8.83
N HIS A 92 0.23 -22.00 -8.89
CA HIS A 92 0.04 -21.16 -10.10
C HIS A 92 0.60 -19.74 -10.03
N ALA A 93 1.13 -19.36 -8.87
CA ALA A 93 1.71 -18.03 -8.68
C ALA A 93 2.99 -17.85 -9.51
N GLU A 94 3.78 -18.93 -9.62
CA GLU A 94 5.07 -18.94 -10.31
C GLU A 94 4.86 -18.76 -11.81
N ASP A 95 3.91 -19.51 -12.39
CA ASP A 95 3.53 -19.42 -13.80
C ASP A 95 3.00 -18.02 -14.16
N ILE A 96 2.09 -17.45 -13.36
CA ILE A 96 1.52 -16.11 -13.58
C ILE A 96 2.60 -15.02 -13.46
N VAL A 97 3.49 -15.14 -12.47
CA VAL A 97 4.59 -14.18 -12.28
C VAL A 97 5.55 -14.24 -13.47
N GLN A 98 5.83 -15.42 -14.01
CA GLN A 98 6.76 -15.61 -15.13
C GLN A 98 6.16 -15.14 -16.47
N GLU A 99 4.86 -15.35 -16.71
CA GLU A 99 4.12 -14.77 -17.84
C GLU A 99 4.04 -13.23 -17.75
N MET A 100 3.79 -12.68 -16.57
CA MET A 100 3.79 -11.22 -16.37
C MET A 100 5.18 -10.60 -16.54
N GLN A 101 6.24 -11.29 -16.10
CA GLN A 101 7.62 -10.84 -16.27
C GLN A 101 7.99 -10.70 -17.74
N THR A 102 7.68 -11.69 -18.57
CA THR A 102 8.02 -11.70 -20.00
C THR A 102 7.28 -10.64 -20.81
N SER A 103 6.02 -10.33 -20.47
CA SER A 103 5.23 -9.30 -21.14
C SER A 103 5.62 -7.87 -20.73
N ILE A 104 5.93 -7.64 -19.45
CA ILE A 104 6.15 -6.30 -18.92
C ILE A 104 7.61 -5.85 -19.11
N HIS A 105 8.62 -6.74 -19.13
CA HIS A 105 10.06 -6.37 -19.17
C HIS A 105 10.51 -5.51 -20.36
N HIS A 106 9.74 -5.43 -21.45
CA HIS A 106 10.10 -4.67 -22.64
C HIS A 106 9.91 -3.14 -22.50
N TYR A 107 9.19 -2.67 -21.49
CA TYR A 107 8.87 -1.25 -21.35
C TYR A 107 9.49 -0.63 -20.10
N ASN A 108 10.08 0.55 -20.25
CA ASN A 108 10.40 1.39 -19.10
C ASN A 108 9.10 1.92 -18.50
N ILE A 109 9.01 2.00 -17.18
CA ILE A 109 7.80 2.45 -16.48
C ILE A 109 8.16 3.63 -15.61
N GLU A 110 7.51 4.77 -15.83
CA GLU A 110 7.63 5.93 -14.96
C GLU A 110 6.25 6.23 -14.37
N GLY A 111 6.18 6.37 -13.05
CA GLY A 111 4.94 6.62 -12.34
C GLY A 111 5.10 7.75 -11.35
N GLU A 112 4.18 8.70 -11.39
CA GLU A 112 4.01 9.73 -10.36
C GLU A 112 2.64 9.57 -9.72
N ILE A 113 2.60 9.48 -8.40
CA ILE A 113 1.39 9.34 -7.60
C ILE A 113 1.37 10.47 -6.58
N ASN A 114 0.34 11.30 -6.67
CA ASN A 114 0.11 12.41 -5.76
C ASN A 114 -1.27 12.26 -5.10
N ILE A 115 -1.26 12.06 -3.78
CA ILE A 115 -2.45 11.87 -2.97
C ILE A 115 -2.43 12.90 -1.84
N PRO A 116 -2.81 14.16 -2.11
CA PRO A 116 -2.64 15.26 -1.15
C PRO A 116 -3.45 15.05 0.12
N ALA A 117 -4.71 14.60 -0.01
CA ALA A 117 -5.56 14.24 1.12
C ALA A 117 -5.01 13.06 1.93
N GLY A 118 -4.20 12.22 1.28
CA GLY A 118 -3.56 11.06 1.88
C GLY A 118 -4.42 9.80 1.88
N PHE A 119 -4.01 8.81 2.67
CA PHE A 119 -4.83 7.63 2.93
C PHE A 119 -4.98 7.35 4.42
N GLY A 120 -6.13 6.77 4.78
CA GLY A 120 -6.43 6.28 6.12
C GLY A 120 -6.63 4.77 6.10
N ILE A 121 -6.16 4.08 7.12
CA ILE A 121 -6.41 2.66 7.36
C ILE A 121 -7.03 2.51 8.75
N SER A 122 -8.22 1.92 8.78
CA SER A 122 -8.95 1.58 10.00
C SER A 122 -8.97 0.07 10.18
N VAL A 123 -8.38 -0.43 11.26
CA VAL A 123 -8.44 -1.85 11.63
C VAL A 123 -9.62 -2.06 12.56
N ILE A 124 -10.63 -2.82 12.13
CA ILE A 124 -11.90 -2.96 12.85
C ILE A 124 -12.07 -4.38 13.38
N ASN A 125 -12.48 -4.47 14.65
CA ASN A 125 -13.00 -5.71 15.21
C ASN A 125 -14.46 -5.90 14.79
N ASN A 126 -14.72 -6.92 13.97
CA ASN A 126 -16.07 -7.20 13.49
C ASN A 126 -17.06 -7.59 14.61
N VAL A 127 -16.59 -8.15 15.72
CA VAL A 127 -17.47 -8.62 16.80
C VAL A 127 -17.98 -7.46 17.64
N THR A 128 -17.10 -6.54 18.02
CA THR A 128 -17.44 -5.39 18.86
C THR A 128 -17.75 -4.12 18.06
N ALA A 129 -17.55 -4.16 16.73
CA ALA A 129 -17.59 -3.00 15.83
C ALA A 129 -16.67 -1.85 16.28
N GLU A 130 -15.61 -2.17 17.02
CA GLU A 130 -14.64 -1.21 17.54
C GLU A 130 -13.47 -1.04 16.58
N GLU A 131 -13.08 0.22 16.34
CA GLU A 131 -11.86 0.55 15.62
C GLU A 131 -10.67 0.37 16.56
N LEU A 132 -9.88 -0.67 16.28
CA LEU A 132 -8.71 -1.01 17.07
C LEU A 132 -7.57 -0.05 16.79
N ILE A 133 -7.29 0.21 15.50
CA ILE A 133 -6.18 1.05 15.07
C ILE A 133 -6.66 1.95 13.96
N TYR A 134 -6.34 3.23 14.05
CA TYR A 134 -6.47 4.18 12.96
C TYR A 134 -5.11 4.72 12.58
N ALA A 135 -4.72 4.57 11.31
CA ALA A 135 -3.54 5.18 10.76
C ALA A 135 -3.92 6.12 9.63
N LYS A 136 -3.31 7.30 9.58
CA LYS A 136 -3.55 8.34 8.59
C LYS A 136 -2.23 8.89 8.09
N PHE A 137 -2.04 8.85 6.79
CA PHE A 137 -0.89 9.38 6.08
C PHE A 137 -1.39 10.51 5.20
N GLN A 138 -0.80 11.70 5.24
CA GLN A 138 -1.24 12.87 4.46
C GLN A 138 -0.12 13.47 3.64
N GLY A 139 -0.46 14.15 2.54
CA GLY A 139 0.51 14.77 1.64
C GLY A 139 1.44 13.74 1.00
N ILE A 140 0.86 12.68 0.44
CA ILE A 140 1.65 11.59 -0.14
C ILE A 140 2.05 11.97 -1.55
N GLN A 141 3.35 11.92 -1.83
CA GLN A 141 3.92 12.06 -3.16
C GLN A 141 4.88 10.90 -3.38
N MET A 142 4.68 10.14 -4.45
CA MET A 142 5.52 9.00 -4.77
C MET A 142 5.91 9.09 -6.23
N ASN A 143 7.19 8.85 -6.49
CA ASN A 143 7.75 8.71 -7.82
C ASN A 143 8.38 7.34 -7.90
N PHE A 144 8.15 6.64 -8.99
CA PHE A 144 8.87 5.43 -9.27
C PHE A 144 9.25 5.36 -10.74
N CYS A 145 10.40 4.76 -10.98
CA CYS A 145 10.97 4.61 -12.29
C CYS A 145 11.56 3.22 -12.38
N ARG A 146 11.17 2.48 -13.43
CA ARG A 146 11.79 1.25 -13.83
C ARG A 146 12.40 1.44 -15.20
N VAL A 147 13.71 1.29 -15.28
CA VAL A 147 14.44 1.26 -16.56
C VAL A 147 15.16 -0.08 -16.64
N GLU A 148 14.77 -0.92 -17.59
CA GLU A 148 15.28 -2.30 -17.71
C GLU A 148 15.20 -3.11 -16.39
N LYS A 149 16.34 -3.25 -15.69
CA LYS A 149 16.49 -3.94 -14.39
C LYS A 149 16.73 -3.00 -13.21
N ILE A 150 16.77 -1.70 -13.44
CA ILE A 150 16.95 -0.67 -12.43
C ILE A 150 15.57 -0.20 -11.96
N TYR A 151 15.37 -0.21 -10.64
CA TYR A 151 14.15 0.22 -9.98
C TYR A 151 14.50 1.35 -9.02
N VAL A 152 13.92 2.52 -9.24
CA VAL A 152 14.05 3.68 -8.36
C VAL A 152 12.66 4.00 -7.83
N PHE A 153 12.55 4.09 -6.50
CA PHE A 153 11.33 4.52 -5.82
C PHE A 153 11.69 5.64 -4.85
N SER A 154 10.92 6.72 -4.86
CA SER A 154 11.05 7.84 -3.94
C SER A 154 9.66 8.21 -3.44
N GLY A 155 9.50 8.27 -2.12
CA GLY A 155 8.23 8.62 -1.49
C GLY A 155 8.42 9.73 -0.47
N HIS A 156 7.46 10.64 -0.40
CA HIS A 156 7.33 11.69 0.59
C HIS A 156 5.94 11.65 1.21
N ILE A 157 5.87 11.84 2.51
CA ILE A 157 4.63 11.91 3.28
C ILE A 157 4.76 13.11 4.22
N ASN A 158 3.87 14.08 4.11
CA ASN A 158 3.91 15.29 4.93
C ASN A 158 3.58 15.03 6.40
N SER A 159 2.64 14.12 6.68
CA SER A 159 2.18 13.85 8.04
C SER A 159 1.75 12.41 8.21
N LEU A 160 2.15 11.82 9.33
CA LEU A 160 1.74 10.50 9.77
C LEU A 160 1.11 10.59 11.16
N GLN A 161 -0.09 10.05 11.29
CA GLN A 161 -0.76 9.82 12.56
C GLN A 161 -1.10 8.33 12.67
N ILE A 162 -0.76 7.70 13.78
CA ILE A 162 -1.21 6.36 14.12
C ILE A 162 -1.76 6.42 15.54
N ASP A 163 -2.99 5.97 15.70
CA ASP A 163 -3.72 6.03 16.96
C ASP A 163 -4.39 4.69 17.25
N ASN A 164 -4.48 4.37 18.53
CA ASN A 164 -5.19 3.23 19.05
C ASN A 164 -6.55 3.73 19.54
N GLN A 165 -7.60 3.56 18.73
CA GLN A 165 -8.94 4.12 18.97
C GLN A 165 -9.77 3.26 19.94
N LEU A 166 -9.11 2.64 20.93
CA LEU A 166 -9.77 1.82 21.95
C LEU A 166 -10.46 2.71 22.98
N SER A 167 -11.79 2.68 22.96
CA SER A 167 -12.67 3.46 23.84
C SER A 167 -12.45 3.22 25.34
N LYS A 168 -11.77 2.13 25.72
CA LYS A 168 -11.52 1.69 27.10
C LYS A 168 -10.05 1.42 27.44
N ALA A 169 -9.10 1.82 26.59
CA ALA A 169 -7.70 1.51 26.86
C ALA A 169 -7.10 2.39 27.95
N GLU A 170 -6.73 1.80 29.09
CA GLU A 170 -6.02 2.48 30.19
C GLU A 170 -4.56 2.83 29.86
N LYS A 171 -3.99 2.28 28.77
CA LYS A 171 -2.59 2.52 28.37
C LYS A 171 -2.47 2.79 26.87
N ARG A 172 -1.75 3.86 26.51
CA ARG A 172 -1.33 4.16 25.13
C ARG A 172 -0.30 3.12 24.69
N GLN A 173 -0.63 2.27 23.71
CA GLN A 173 0.31 1.31 23.14
C GLN A 173 0.98 1.97 21.93
N PHE A 174 2.07 2.71 22.15
CA PHE A 174 2.63 3.60 21.15
C PHE A 174 3.37 2.86 20.01
N LEU A 175 4.18 1.86 20.34
CA LEU A 175 4.69 0.83 19.41
C LEU A 175 5.58 -0.10 20.24
N HIS A 176 5.52 -1.42 20.03
CA HIS A 176 6.51 -2.35 20.56
C HIS A 176 7.20 -3.04 19.39
N CYS A 177 8.40 -2.58 19.04
CA CYS A 177 9.27 -3.25 18.09
C CYS A 177 10.16 -4.23 18.87
N GLN A 178 9.99 -5.53 18.64
CA GLN A 178 10.84 -6.54 19.24
C GLN A 178 12.03 -6.80 18.33
N VAL A 179 13.25 -6.53 18.81
CA VAL A 179 14.49 -6.94 18.12
C VAL A 179 14.42 -8.46 17.94
N ASN A 180 14.46 -8.92 16.69
CA ASN A 180 14.28 -10.33 16.30
C ASN A 180 12.86 -10.91 16.40
N ALA A 181 11.80 -10.14 16.15
CA ALA A 181 10.42 -10.68 16.08
C ALA A 181 10.25 -11.87 15.10
N LEU A 182 11.18 -12.05 14.15
CA LEU A 182 11.24 -13.17 13.21
C LEU A 182 11.97 -14.43 13.75
N LYS A 183 12.55 -14.40 14.96
CA LYS A 183 13.24 -15.55 15.56
C LYS A 183 12.34 -16.48 16.37
N ARG A 184 11.02 -16.38 16.23
CA ARG A 184 10.09 -17.44 16.69
C ARG A 184 9.42 -18.08 15.49
N GLY A 185 10.03 -19.17 15.04
CA GLY A 185 9.40 -20.18 14.18
C GLY A 185 9.09 -19.68 12.78
N GLU A 186 10.05 -19.86 11.88
CA GLU A 186 9.78 -20.27 10.49
C GLU A 186 8.60 -19.57 9.79
N ILE A 187 8.66 -18.25 9.63
CA ILE A 187 8.03 -17.67 8.45
C ILE A 187 9.05 -17.81 7.33
N TYR A 188 9.03 -18.97 6.66
CA TYR A 188 9.66 -19.14 5.36
C TYR A 188 8.96 -18.19 4.37
N CYS A 189 9.41 -16.93 4.33
CA CYS A 189 9.32 -16.12 3.12
C CYS A 189 10.35 -16.59 2.06
N GLY A 190 11.00 -17.75 2.27
CA GLY A 190 12.00 -18.31 1.37
C GLY A 190 11.47 -18.64 -0.04
N ASN A 191 10.15 -18.79 -0.21
CA ASN A 191 9.57 -19.08 -1.53
C ASN A 191 8.95 -17.86 -2.21
N LEU A 192 8.56 -16.80 -1.48
CA LEU A 192 8.02 -15.58 -2.11
C LEU A 192 9.13 -14.76 -2.80
N PHE A 193 10.36 -14.81 -2.27
CA PHE A 193 11.50 -14.07 -2.81
C PHE A 193 12.34 -14.87 -3.81
N LYS A 194 12.21 -16.20 -3.86
CA LYS A 194 12.82 -17.05 -4.89
C LYS A 194 12.14 -16.90 -6.27
N LEU A 195 10.97 -16.26 -6.29
CA LEU A 195 10.12 -16.06 -7.46
C LEU A 195 10.29 -14.69 -8.13
N MET A 196 11.16 -13.83 -7.58
CA MET A 196 11.59 -12.61 -8.27
C MET A 196 12.86 -12.91 -9.08
N PRO A 197 13.00 -12.41 -10.32
CA PRO A 197 14.01 -12.85 -11.26
C PRO A 197 15.30 -12.07 -11.03
N PHE A 198 15.84 -12.14 -9.81
CA PHE A 198 17.09 -11.48 -9.46
C PHE A 198 18.18 -12.54 -9.32
N SER A 199 19.19 -12.42 -10.18
CA SER A 199 20.34 -13.33 -10.29
C SER A 199 21.07 -13.47 -8.95
N SER A 200 21.48 -14.71 -8.66
CA SER A 200 22.09 -15.20 -7.41
C SER A 200 23.43 -14.58 -7.00
N ASP A 201 23.93 -13.57 -7.73
CA ASP A 201 25.23 -12.93 -7.50
C ASP A 201 25.15 -11.54 -6.86
N SER A 202 23.97 -11.11 -6.41
CA SER A 202 23.84 -9.90 -5.62
C SER A 202 23.62 -10.28 -4.16
N SER A 203 24.58 -9.92 -3.31
CA SER A 203 24.49 -9.99 -1.85
C SER A 203 23.40 -9.04 -1.35
N PHE A 204 22.15 -9.46 -1.47
CA PHE A 204 21.02 -8.71 -0.96
C PHE A 204 20.93 -8.83 0.56
N SER A 205 21.23 -7.73 1.23
CA SER A 205 20.74 -7.46 2.58
C SER A 205 19.33 -6.87 2.47
N PHE A 206 18.33 -7.67 2.08
CA PHE A 206 16.92 -7.26 2.16
C PHE A 206 16.41 -7.39 3.60
N PHE A 207 16.79 -6.43 4.43
CA PHE A 207 15.99 -6.10 5.59
C PHE A 207 15.28 -4.80 5.22
N PRO A 208 13.94 -4.77 5.05
CA PRO A 208 13.23 -3.50 5.12
C PRO A 208 13.45 -2.97 6.54
N ALA A 209 14.51 -2.18 6.71
CA ALA A 209 14.78 -1.49 7.94
C ALA A 209 14.01 -0.18 7.85
N ILE A 210 12.84 -0.16 8.46
CA ILE A 210 12.20 1.11 8.78
C ILE A 210 13.11 1.77 9.83
N LYS A 211 13.93 2.73 9.41
CA LYS A 211 14.67 3.57 10.34
C LYS A 211 13.73 4.72 10.71
N ILE A 212 13.22 4.64 11.93
CA ILE A 212 12.42 5.70 12.54
C ILE A 212 13.40 6.53 13.37
N GLU A 213 13.78 7.71 12.87
CA GLU A 213 14.49 8.70 13.67
C GLU A 213 13.46 9.62 14.30
N ILE A 214 13.31 9.54 15.62
CA ILE A 214 12.42 10.43 16.37
C ILE A 214 13.30 11.47 17.03
N SER A 215 13.24 12.71 16.54
CA SER A 215 13.88 13.83 17.23
C SER A 215 12.96 14.25 18.37
N TYR A 216 13.47 14.09 19.60
CA TYR A 216 12.77 14.48 20.82
C TYR A 216 13.18 15.89 21.21
N THR A 217 12.21 16.78 21.32
CA THR A 217 12.43 18.13 21.87
C THR A 217 11.57 18.30 23.12
N PRO A 218 12.18 18.32 24.32
CA PRO A 218 11.44 18.61 25.54
C PRO A 218 10.97 20.07 25.53
N LEU A 219 9.66 20.30 25.70
CA LEU A 219 9.10 21.64 25.95
C LEU A 219 8.38 21.64 27.29
N GLU A 220 8.25 22.83 27.89
CA GLU A 220 7.80 23.01 29.28
C GLU A 220 6.39 22.45 29.55
N ASN A 221 5.53 22.37 28.52
CA ASN A 221 4.13 21.98 28.64
C ASN A 221 3.73 20.73 27.82
N TYR A 222 4.60 20.24 26.95
CA TYR A 222 4.40 19.02 26.17
C TYR A 222 5.70 18.55 25.53
N ASP A 223 5.77 17.26 25.23
CA ASP A 223 6.88 16.69 24.47
C ASP A 223 6.60 16.81 22.96
N ALA A 224 7.53 17.41 22.21
CA ALA A 224 7.47 17.44 20.76
C ALA A 224 8.29 16.27 20.18
N PHE A 225 7.69 15.56 19.23
CA PHE A 225 8.31 14.45 18.52
C PHE A 225 8.27 14.73 17.02
N ASP A 226 9.44 14.84 16.38
CA ASP A 226 9.56 14.97 14.93
C ASP A 226 10.05 13.63 14.34
N PRO A 227 9.14 12.80 13.81
CA PRO A 227 9.53 11.54 13.21
C PRO A 227 10.00 11.72 11.77
N THR A 228 11.25 11.34 11.51
CA THR A 228 11.79 11.16 10.16
C THR A 228 11.69 9.68 9.80
N PHE A 229 11.01 9.39 8.69
CA PHE A 229 10.88 8.03 8.17
C PHE A 229 11.87 7.84 7.02
N ILE A 230 12.84 6.95 7.22
CA ILE A 230 13.70 6.49 6.14
C ILE A 230 13.34 5.04 5.86
N ILE A 231 12.69 4.81 4.72
CA ILE A 231 12.46 3.47 4.19
C ILE A 231 13.69 3.12 3.35
N ILE A 232 14.57 2.28 3.89
CA ILE A 232 15.70 1.72 3.15
C ILE A 232 15.18 0.41 2.53
N MET A 233 14.98 0.43 1.21
CA MET A 233 14.65 -0.76 0.41
C MET A 233 15.91 -1.42 -0.12
#